data_AF-A0A534YNG2-F1
#
_entry.id   AF-A0A534YNG2-F1
#
_cell.length_a   1.000
_cell.length_b   1.000
_cell.length_c   1.000
_cell.angle_alpha   90.00
_cell.angle_beta   90.00
_cell.angle_gamma   90.00
#
_symmetry.space_group_name_H-M   'P 1'
#
loop_
_entity.id
_entity.type
_entity.pdbx_description
1 polymer ?
#
loop_
_entity_poly.entity_id
_entity_poly.type
_entity_poly.pdbx_seq_one_letter_code
_entity_poly.pdbx_strand_id
1 'polypeptide(L)'
;MKIHEYQAKEILRGFGVAVPRGKLAKTAEEAVAAARELLASKPVCVVKAQIHAGGRGKGGGVKLARSPEEAGEIARKMLGMQLVTHQTGPQGQKVRRVYIEEGMDIARELYLGLTLDRAVSRNTLMASSEGGVEIEEVAASHPEKIVREPIDPVVGLAGYQARDLAFALELKGPAVNSFAKFAAAMYRAYEATDASIVEINPLVVTKQGEVVALDAKMNFDDNALFRHKDISELRDPDEEDPREQLAKRYDLNYIALDGNIGCMVNGAGLAMATMDIIKSAGGMPANFLDVGGGADEAKVTAAFKLLLSDPQVQAVLVNIFGGIMRCDI
;
A
#
# COMPACT_ATOMS: atom_id res chain seq x y z
N MET A 1 0.77 -2.95 -8.07
CA MET A 1 -0.66 -2.66 -7.77
C MET A 1 -0.89 -2.69 -6.27
N LYS A 2 -1.69 -1.76 -5.72
CA LYS A 2 -2.06 -1.72 -4.28
C LYS A 2 -3.43 -2.36 -4.07
N ILE A 3 -3.68 -2.90 -2.88
CA ILE A 3 -4.99 -3.40 -2.44
C ILE A 3 -5.36 -2.88 -1.05
N HIS A 4 -6.63 -3.04 -0.67
CA HIS A 4 -7.13 -2.67 0.66
C HIS A 4 -6.66 -3.64 1.75
N GLU A 5 -6.65 -3.18 3.00
CA GLU A 5 -6.29 -3.99 4.18
C GLU A 5 -7.14 -5.26 4.28
N TYR A 6 -8.46 -5.17 4.04
CA TYR A 6 -9.33 -6.35 4.14
C TYR A 6 -8.96 -7.44 3.10
N GLN A 7 -8.53 -7.04 1.90
CA GLN A 7 -8.09 -7.94 0.83
C GLN A 7 -6.73 -8.55 1.18
N ALA A 8 -5.79 -7.72 1.68
CA ALA A 8 -4.49 -8.19 2.14
C ALA A 8 -4.65 -9.24 3.25
N LYS A 9 -5.54 -8.99 4.21
CA LYS A 9 -5.85 -9.94 5.29
C LYS A 9 -6.49 -11.23 4.80
N GLU A 10 -7.35 -11.17 3.79
CA GLU A 10 -7.94 -12.36 3.18
C GLU A 10 -6.88 -13.24 2.50
N ILE A 11 -6.00 -12.63 1.70
CA ILE A 11 -4.87 -13.33 1.07
C ILE A 11 -3.97 -13.94 2.15
N LEU A 12 -3.49 -13.14 3.10
CA LEU A 12 -2.60 -13.59 4.17
C LEU A 12 -3.21 -14.73 4.99
N ARG A 13 -4.50 -14.65 5.31
CA ARG A 13 -5.24 -15.72 5.99
C ARG A 13 -5.22 -17.03 5.18
N GLY A 14 -5.35 -16.96 3.87
CA GLY A 14 -5.25 -18.11 2.96
C GLY A 14 -3.90 -18.85 3.05
N PHE A 15 -2.82 -18.14 3.40
CA PHE A 15 -1.48 -18.72 3.61
C PHE A 15 -1.20 -19.17 5.05
N GLY A 16 -2.17 -19.00 5.96
CA GLY A 16 -2.07 -19.34 7.38
C GLY A 16 -1.46 -18.24 8.24
N VAL A 17 -1.41 -17.00 7.76
CA VAL A 17 -1.04 -15.85 8.59
C VAL A 17 -2.20 -15.52 9.54
N ALA A 18 -1.89 -15.39 10.83
CA ALA A 18 -2.88 -15.02 11.82
C ALA A 18 -3.30 -13.55 11.64
N VAL A 19 -4.58 -13.34 11.33
CA VAL A 19 -5.24 -12.03 11.22
C VAL A 19 -6.50 -12.05 12.09
N PRO A 20 -6.92 -10.92 12.65
CA PRO A 20 -8.18 -10.88 13.39
C PRO A 20 -9.38 -11.16 12.46
N ARG A 21 -10.48 -11.59 13.06
CA ARG A 21 -11.76 -11.71 12.33
C ARG A 21 -12.33 -10.33 12.04
N GLY A 22 -12.78 -10.12 10.81
CA GLY A 22 -13.45 -8.90 10.44
C GLY A 22 -14.28 -9.05 9.17
N LYS A 23 -15.14 -8.07 8.94
CA LYS A 23 -16.07 -8.02 7.82
C LYS A 23 -16.08 -6.64 7.19
N LEU A 24 -16.14 -6.62 5.86
CA LEU A 24 -16.33 -5.40 5.09
C LEU A 24 -17.76 -4.89 5.27
N ALA A 25 -17.92 -3.58 5.39
CA ALA A 25 -19.20 -2.91 5.38
C ALA A 25 -19.14 -1.68 4.46
N LYS A 26 -20.17 -1.54 3.61
CA LYS A 26 -20.39 -0.40 2.70
C LYS A 26 -21.51 0.51 3.19
N THR A 27 -22.27 0.07 4.20
CA THR A 27 -23.33 0.83 4.84
C THR A 27 -23.20 0.79 6.36
N ALA A 28 -23.89 1.69 7.07
CA ALA A 28 -23.91 1.68 8.53
C ALA A 28 -24.61 0.42 9.05
N GLU A 29 -25.64 -0.06 8.36
CA GLU A 29 -26.41 -1.25 8.71
C GLU A 29 -25.57 -2.53 8.61
N GLU A 30 -24.75 -2.65 7.54
CA GLU A 30 -23.76 -3.72 7.41
C GLU A 30 -22.72 -3.66 8.55
N ALA A 31 -22.31 -2.45 8.94
CA ALA A 31 -21.37 -2.29 10.05
C ALA A 31 -21.97 -2.72 11.40
N VAL A 32 -23.24 -2.38 11.67
CA VAL A 32 -23.98 -2.86 12.86
C VAL A 32 -24.05 -4.39 12.86
N ALA A 33 -24.40 -5.00 11.72
CA ALA A 33 -24.51 -6.46 11.61
C ALA A 33 -23.16 -7.16 11.87
N ALA A 34 -22.08 -6.65 11.27
CA ALA A 34 -20.73 -7.16 11.50
C ALA A 34 -20.29 -7.00 12.97
N ALA A 35 -20.52 -5.82 13.56
CA ALA A 35 -20.16 -5.55 14.94
C ALA A 35 -20.93 -6.45 15.92
N ARG A 36 -22.21 -6.72 15.67
CA ARG A 36 -23.03 -7.63 16.50
C ARG A 36 -22.43 -9.03 16.61
N GLU A 37 -21.92 -9.57 15.51
CA GLU A 37 -21.29 -10.89 15.51
C GLU A 37 -19.95 -10.91 16.25
N LEU A 38 -19.12 -9.88 16.04
CA LEU A 38 -17.80 -9.81 16.66
C LEU A 38 -17.91 -9.57 18.18
N LEU A 39 -18.78 -8.64 18.58
CA LEU A 39 -19.02 -8.27 19.98
C LEU A 39 -19.72 -9.37 20.79
N ALA A 40 -20.27 -10.40 20.15
CA ALA A 40 -20.78 -11.58 20.85
C ALA A 40 -19.67 -12.37 21.60
N SER A 41 -18.41 -12.20 21.18
CA SER A 41 -17.26 -12.93 21.73
C SER A 41 -16.11 -12.04 22.20
N LYS A 42 -16.21 -10.73 21.99
CA LYS A 42 -15.16 -9.75 22.26
C LYS A 42 -15.77 -8.49 22.88
N PRO A 43 -15.07 -7.83 23.82
CA PRO A 43 -15.61 -6.65 24.50
C PRO A 43 -15.62 -5.38 23.62
N VAL A 44 -14.82 -5.38 22.55
CA VAL A 44 -14.65 -4.24 21.65
C VAL A 44 -14.44 -4.71 20.21
N CYS A 45 -14.83 -3.88 19.26
CA CYS A 45 -14.48 -4.00 17.84
C CYS A 45 -13.87 -2.68 17.34
N VAL A 46 -13.25 -2.72 16.16
CA VAL A 46 -12.58 -1.59 15.52
C VAL A 46 -13.26 -1.32 14.18
N VAL A 47 -13.60 -0.06 13.91
CA VAL A 47 -14.06 0.42 12.61
C VAL A 47 -12.88 1.08 11.90
N LYS A 48 -12.49 0.54 10.74
CA LYS A 48 -11.33 0.99 9.96
C LYS A 48 -11.74 1.44 8.57
N ALA A 49 -11.50 2.70 8.24
CA ALA A 49 -11.61 3.22 6.88
C ALA A 49 -10.70 2.42 5.94
N GLN A 50 -11.22 2.02 4.79
CA GLN A 50 -10.47 1.28 3.77
C GLN A 50 -10.11 2.24 2.64
N ILE A 51 -8.84 2.63 2.64
CA ILE A 51 -8.15 3.39 1.59
C ILE A 51 -6.75 2.78 1.41
N HIS A 52 -6.11 2.98 0.27
CA HIS A 52 -4.77 2.41 0.00
C HIS A 52 -3.62 3.11 0.78
N ALA A 53 -3.89 4.29 1.35
CA ALA A 53 -2.92 5.06 2.10
C ALA A 53 -2.81 4.63 3.58
N GLY A 54 -1.59 4.70 4.13
CA GLY A 54 -1.29 4.47 5.54
C GLY A 54 -1.64 5.67 6.44
N GLY A 55 -1.26 5.63 7.71
CA GLY A 55 -1.50 6.74 8.65
C GLY A 55 -2.97 7.02 9.00
N ARG A 56 -3.88 6.08 8.71
CA ARG A 56 -5.34 6.22 8.87
C ARG A 56 -5.75 6.53 10.31
N GLY A 57 -5.04 5.96 11.30
CA GLY A 57 -5.31 6.22 12.72
C GLY A 57 -5.18 7.70 13.10
N LYS A 58 -4.08 8.35 12.70
CA LYS A 58 -3.83 9.79 12.92
C LYS A 58 -4.86 10.66 12.18
N GLY A 59 -5.32 10.21 11.00
CA GLY A 59 -6.39 10.86 10.23
C GLY A 59 -7.81 10.63 10.74
N GLY A 60 -7.99 9.88 11.84
CA GLY A 60 -9.31 9.56 12.39
C GLY A 60 -10.08 8.44 11.68
N GLY A 61 -9.43 7.73 10.75
CA GLY A 61 -9.96 6.58 10.01
C GLY A 61 -9.90 5.25 10.75
N VAL A 62 -9.49 5.22 12.02
CA VAL A 62 -9.51 4.03 12.88
C VAL A 62 -10.12 4.40 14.22
N LYS A 63 -11.22 3.74 14.61
CA LYS A 63 -11.95 4.03 15.86
C LYS A 63 -12.44 2.74 16.52
N LEU A 64 -12.44 2.73 17.85
CA LEU A 64 -13.00 1.64 18.64
C LEU A 64 -14.51 1.81 18.82
N ALA A 65 -15.23 0.69 18.89
CA ALA A 65 -16.65 0.63 19.22
C ALA A 65 -16.90 -0.49 20.24
N ARG A 66 -17.76 -0.22 21.22
CA ARG A 66 -18.14 -1.13 22.30
C ARG A 66 -19.56 -1.68 22.15
N SER A 67 -20.34 -1.15 21.22
CA SER A 67 -21.66 -1.68 20.86
C SER A 67 -21.86 -1.72 19.34
N PRO A 68 -22.78 -2.55 18.83
CA PRO A 68 -23.15 -2.54 17.42
C PRO A 68 -23.64 -1.16 16.96
N GLU A 69 -24.37 -0.44 17.80
CA GLU A 69 -24.91 0.89 17.52
C GLU A 69 -23.78 1.92 17.38
N GLU A 70 -22.79 1.89 18.28
CA GLU A 70 -21.60 2.75 18.22
C GLU A 70 -20.80 2.48 16.94
N ALA A 71 -20.64 1.21 16.54
CA ALA A 71 -19.98 0.86 15.29
C ALA A 71 -20.73 1.43 14.06
N GLY A 72 -22.06 1.36 14.07
CA GLY A 72 -22.91 1.94 13.02
C GLY A 72 -22.80 3.46 12.94
N GLU A 73 -22.76 4.16 14.08
CA GLU A 73 -22.56 5.61 14.13
C GLU A 73 -21.20 6.05 13.60
N ILE A 74 -20.14 5.33 13.99
CA ILE A 74 -18.79 5.58 13.49
C ILE A 74 -18.72 5.33 11.99
N ALA A 75 -19.27 4.21 11.51
CA ALA A 75 -19.32 3.89 10.09
C ALA A 75 -20.07 4.96 9.30
N ARG A 76 -21.21 5.47 9.80
CA ARG A 76 -21.96 6.55 9.16
C ARG A 76 -21.16 7.85 9.02
N LYS A 77 -20.31 8.16 10.01
CA LYS A 77 -19.43 9.34 9.96
C LYS A 77 -18.23 9.14 9.04
N MET A 78 -17.70 7.91 8.95
CA MET A 78 -16.56 7.59 8.09
C MET A 78 -16.95 7.46 6.62
N LEU A 79 -18.05 6.78 6.31
CA LEU A 79 -18.47 6.53 4.94
C LEU A 79 -18.80 7.86 4.24
N GLY A 80 -18.13 8.13 3.13
CA GLY A 80 -18.22 9.36 2.37
C GLY A 80 -17.28 10.48 2.83
N MET A 81 -16.58 10.33 3.96
CA MET A 81 -15.60 11.33 4.42
C MET A 81 -14.38 11.36 3.51
N GLN A 82 -13.74 12.52 3.42
CA GLN A 82 -12.42 12.66 2.81
C GLN A 82 -11.36 12.44 3.89
N LEU A 83 -10.71 11.28 3.86
CA LEU A 83 -9.70 10.91 4.86
C LEU A 83 -8.34 11.45 4.45
N VAL A 84 -7.90 12.49 5.15
CA VAL A 84 -6.57 13.09 5.00
C VAL A 84 -5.59 12.36 5.91
N THR A 85 -4.50 11.90 5.32
CA THR A 85 -3.34 11.30 5.98
C THR A 85 -2.08 11.96 5.45
N HIS A 86 -0.94 11.72 6.10
CA HIS A 86 0.34 12.18 5.58
C HIS A 86 0.70 11.57 4.20
N GLN A 87 0.09 10.45 3.80
CA GLN A 87 0.33 9.77 2.52
C GLN A 87 -0.67 10.16 1.41
N THR A 88 -1.81 10.77 1.74
CA THR A 88 -2.82 11.18 0.75
C THR A 88 -2.70 12.64 0.31
N GLY A 89 -1.89 13.45 1.02
CA GLY A 89 -1.89 14.90 0.83
C GLY A 89 -3.20 15.59 1.26
N PRO A 90 -3.31 16.92 1.04
CA PRO A 90 -4.46 17.73 1.46
C PRO A 90 -5.80 17.31 0.87
N GLN A 91 -5.80 16.74 -0.33
CA GLN A 91 -6.98 16.25 -1.04
C GLN A 91 -7.66 15.07 -0.34
N GLY A 92 -6.89 14.30 0.45
CA GLY A 92 -7.38 13.09 1.10
C GLY A 92 -7.88 12.01 0.13
N GLN A 93 -8.38 10.91 0.68
CA GLN A 93 -9.05 9.86 -0.09
C GLN A 93 -10.47 9.63 0.43
N LYS A 94 -11.44 9.52 -0.48
CA LYS A 94 -12.84 9.34 -0.11
C LYS A 94 -13.07 7.91 0.38
N VAL A 95 -13.48 7.79 1.64
CA VAL A 95 -13.77 6.50 2.27
C VAL A 95 -15.09 5.96 1.73
N ARG A 96 -15.04 4.90 0.94
CA ARG A 96 -16.23 4.26 0.33
C ARG A 96 -16.68 2.99 1.06
N ARG A 97 -15.81 2.45 1.91
CA ARG A 97 -16.06 1.22 2.66
C ARG A 97 -15.24 1.24 3.95
N VAL A 98 -15.74 0.53 4.95
CA VAL A 98 -15.09 0.35 6.25
C VAL A 98 -14.94 -1.14 6.55
N TYR A 99 -13.93 -1.49 7.33
CA TYR A 99 -13.71 -2.84 7.81
C TYR A 99 -13.98 -2.88 9.31
N ILE A 100 -14.90 -3.74 9.72
CA ILE A 100 -15.24 -3.96 11.13
C ILE A 100 -14.48 -5.18 11.59
N GLU A 101 -13.61 -5.01 12.57
CA GLU A 101 -12.67 -6.04 13.02
C GLU A 101 -12.77 -6.25 14.53
N GLU A 102 -12.54 -7.47 15.01
CA GLU A 102 -12.46 -7.73 16.45
C GLU A 102 -11.26 -7.03 17.11
N GLY A 103 -11.45 -6.55 18.34
CA GLY A 103 -10.32 -6.03 19.12
C GLY A 103 -9.42 -7.14 19.67
N MET A 104 -8.14 -6.82 19.81
CA MET A 104 -7.08 -7.72 20.29
C MET A 104 -6.58 -7.32 21.68
N ASP A 105 -6.20 -8.31 22.49
CA ASP A 105 -5.52 -8.10 23.78
C ASP A 105 -4.02 -7.85 23.56
N ILE A 106 -3.70 -6.64 23.11
CA ILE A 106 -2.34 -6.24 22.74
C ILE A 106 -1.43 -6.21 23.98
N ALA A 107 -0.32 -6.94 23.94
CA ALA A 107 0.76 -6.84 24.91
C ALA A 107 1.94 -6.02 24.37
N ARG A 108 2.27 -6.20 23.09
CA ARG A 108 3.30 -5.44 22.37
C ARG A 108 2.87 -5.20 20.93
N GLU A 109 3.28 -4.06 20.39
CA GLU A 109 3.17 -3.72 18.96
C GLU A 109 4.58 -3.71 18.37
N LEU A 110 4.76 -4.40 17.25
CA LEU A 110 6.02 -4.55 16.53
C LEU A 110 5.80 -4.17 15.06
N TYR A 111 6.89 -4.11 14.31
CA TYR A 111 6.88 -3.94 12.86
C TYR A 111 7.45 -5.19 12.18
N LEU A 112 6.84 -5.59 11.06
CA LEU A 112 7.41 -6.60 10.16
C LEU A 112 7.11 -6.25 8.70
N GLY A 113 8.15 -6.09 7.88
CA GLY A 113 8.05 -5.79 6.46
C GLY A 113 8.87 -6.78 5.62
N LEU A 114 8.41 -7.07 4.41
CA LEU A 114 9.10 -7.91 3.44
C LEU A 114 9.06 -7.21 2.08
N THR A 115 10.24 -7.00 1.49
CA THR A 115 10.41 -6.34 0.18
C THR A 115 11.71 -6.81 -0.49
N LEU A 116 11.86 -6.54 -1.78
CA LEU A 116 13.12 -6.73 -2.50
C LEU A 116 14.10 -5.62 -2.11
N ASP A 117 15.13 -5.96 -1.34
CA ASP A 117 16.26 -5.06 -1.12
C ASP A 117 17.17 -5.09 -2.35
N ARG A 118 17.12 -4.00 -3.11
CA ARG A 118 17.90 -3.84 -4.35
C ARG A 118 19.39 -3.72 -4.10
N ALA A 119 19.83 -3.27 -2.92
CA ALA A 119 21.26 -3.11 -2.62
C ALA A 119 21.96 -4.46 -2.50
N VAL A 120 21.27 -5.46 -1.94
CA VAL A 120 21.76 -6.85 -1.83
C VAL A 120 21.13 -7.80 -2.83
N SER A 121 20.21 -7.29 -3.66
CA SER A 121 19.46 -8.05 -4.68
C SER A 121 18.75 -9.29 -4.11
N ARG A 122 18.15 -9.15 -2.93
CA ARG A 122 17.46 -10.22 -2.21
C ARG A 122 16.19 -9.74 -1.54
N ASN A 123 15.18 -10.60 -1.51
CA ASN A 123 14.02 -10.40 -0.65
C ASN A 123 14.52 -10.34 0.80
N THR A 124 14.14 -9.30 1.51
CA THR A 124 14.67 -8.99 2.84
C THR A 124 13.52 -8.76 3.80
N LEU A 125 13.51 -9.55 4.87
CA LEU A 125 12.58 -9.38 5.97
C LEU A 125 13.17 -8.34 6.93
N MET A 126 12.39 -7.33 7.27
CA MET A 126 12.76 -6.25 8.16
C MET A 126 11.84 -6.27 9.38
N ALA A 127 12.40 -6.22 10.57
CA ALA A 127 11.63 -6.19 11.80
C ALA A 127 12.12 -5.11 12.76
N SER A 128 11.21 -4.55 13.55
CA SER A 128 11.53 -3.57 14.58
C SER A 128 10.63 -3.71 15.79
N SER A 129 11.17 -3.38 16.97
CA SER A 129 10.40 -3.26 18.21
C SER A 129 9.48 -2.04 18.23
N GLU A 130 9.67 -1.10 17.31
CA GLU A 130 8.88 0.12 17.17
C GLU A 130 7.69 -0.13 16.22
N GLY A 131 6.66 -0.83 16.70
CA GLY A 131 5.40 -0.99 15.97
C GLY A 131 4.46 0.21 16.13
N GLY A 132 3.51 0.34 15.21
CA GLY A 132 2.46 1.38 15.27
C GLY A 132 2.93 2.79 14.85
N VAL A 133 4.17 2.91 14.39
CA VAL A 133 4.77 4.15 13.87
C VAL A 133 5.26 3.94 12.43
N GLU A 134 5.47 5.02 11.68
CA GLU A 134 6.00 4.91 10.31
C GLU A 134 7.45 4.41 10.35
N ILE A 135 7.76 3.35 9.61
CA ILE A 135 9.06 2.70 9.68
C ILE A 135 10.17 3.59 9.11
N GLU A 136 9.83 4.49 8.19
CA GLU A 136 10.74 5.47 7.60
C GLU A 136 11.25 6.46 8.66
N GLU A 137 10.41 6.85 9.61
CA GLU A 137 10.79 7.72 10.73
C GLU A 137 11.78 6.99 11.66
N VAL A 138 11.53 5.71 11.93
CA VAL A 138 12.44 4.85 12.70
C VAL A 138 13.76 4.66 11.94
N ALA A 139 13.72 4.44 10.62
CA ALA A 139 14.92 4.27 9.81
C ALA A 139 15.79 5.53 9.79
N ALA A 140 15.18 6.71 9.80
CA ALA A 140 15.89 7.99 9.82
C ALA A 140 16.46 8.35 11.21
N SER A 141 15.73 8.05 12.28
CA SER A 141 16.08 8.47 13.65
C SER A 141 16.80 7.42 14.48
N HIS A 142 16.46 6.14 14.29
CA HIS A 142 16.94 4.99 15.06
C HIS A 142 17.16 3.76 14.14
N PRO A 143 18.03 3.86 13.11
CA PRO A 143 18.24 2.79 12.14
C PRO A 143 18.67 1.45 12.77
N GLU A 144 19.31 1.49 13.94
CA GLU A 144 19.74 0.32 14.72
C GLU A 144 18.59 -0.52 15.26
N LYS A 145 17.39 0.04 15.37
CA LYS A 145 16.18 -0.69 15.78
C LYS A 145 15.57 -1.53 14.66
N ILE A 146 16.05 -1.39 13.43
CA ILE A 146 15.58 -2.15 12.27
C ILE A 146 16.55 -3.29 11.98
N VAL A 147 16.13 -4.49 12.33
CA VAL A 147 16.85 -5.73 12.05
C VAL A 147 16.44 -6.23 10.67
N ARG A 148 17.41 -6.70 9.88
CA ARG A 148 17.20 -7.12 8.50
C ARG A 148 17.76 -8.52 8.28
N GLU A 149 16.97 -9.38 7.67
CA GLU A 149 17.36 -10.73 7.26
C GLU A 149 17.19 -10.89 5.75
N PRO A 150 18.28 -10.84 4.96
CA PRO A 150 18.23 -11.13 3.54
C PRO A 150 18.02 -12.63 3.32
N ILE A 151 17.13 -12.97 2.40
CA ILE A 151 16.70 -14.34 2.14
C ILE A 151 17.40 -14.85 0.89
N ASP A 152 17.96 -16.06 0.99
CA ASP A 152 18.54 -16.72 -0.18
C ASP A 152 17.40 -17.21 -1.10
N PRO A 153 17.43 -16.88 -2.41
CA PRO A 153 16.33 -17.21 -3.32
C PRO A 153 16.20 -18.71 -3.61
N VAL A 154 17.24 -19.51 -3.38
CA VAL A 154 17.22 -20.97 -3.61
C VAL A 154 16.67 -21.69 -2.38
N VAL A 155 17.12 -21.28 -1.19
CA VAL A 155 16.71 -21.92 0.08
C VAL A 155 15.36 -21.40 0.59
N GLY A 156 15.05 -20.14 0.32
CA GLY A 156 13.92 -19.42 0.90
C GLY A 156 14.16 -19.07 2.37
N LEU A 157 13.11 -18.54 3.04
CA LEU A 157 13.21 -18.14 4.45
C LEU A 157 13.47 -19.35 5.34
N ALA A 158 14.70 -19.45 5.87
CA ALA A 158 15.08 -20.54 6.75
C ALA A 158 14.51 -20.33 8.16
N GLY A 159 14.17 -21.45 8.83
CA GLY A 159 13.60 -21.40 10.18
C GLY A 159 14.50 -20.76 11.24
N TYR A 160 15.82 -20.73 11.02
CA TYR A 160 16.74 -20.02 11.94
C TYR A 160 16.64 -18.50 11.78
N GLN A 161 16.53 -17.96 10.56
CA GLN A 161 16.40 -16.52 10.32
C GLN A 161 15.14 -15.96 10.99
N ALA A 162 14.04 -16.70 10.89
CA ALA A 162 12.80 -16.35 11.57
C ALA A 162 12.94 -16.35 13.11
N ARG A 163 13.77 -17.23 13.69
CA ARG A 163 14.05 -17.24 15.13
C ARG A 163 15.01 -16.13 15.53
N ASP A 164 16.01 -15.83 14.72
CA ASP A 164 16.99 -14.77 14.96
C ASP A 164 16.27 -13.42 15.02
N LEU A 165 15.34 -13.15 14.09
CA LEU A 165 14.45 -11.98 14.17
C LEU A 165 13.56 -12.00 15.41
N ALA A 166 12.97 -13.14 15.76
CA ALA A 166 12.15 -13.24 16.96
C ALA A 166 12.95 -12.87 18.23
N PHE A 167 14.19 -13.35 18.34
CA PHE A 167 15.07 -13.02 19.47
C PHE A 167 15.54 -11.57 19.43
N ALA A 168 15.80 -11.02 18.25
CA ALA A 168 16.17 -9.61 18.09
C ALA A 168 15.01 -8.66 18.45
N LEU A 169 13.76 -9.10 18.28
CA LEU A 169 12.55 -8.44 18.78
C LEU A 169 12.28 -8.70 20.27
N GLU A 170 13.18 -9.41 20.95
CA GLU A 170 13.06 -9.82 22.35
C GLU A 170 11.81 -10.66 22.64
N LEU A 171 11.35 -11.45 21.67
CA LEU A 171 10.25 -12.40 21.88
C LEU A 171 10.72 -13.57 22.75
N LYS A 172 9.80 -14.06 23.59
CA LYS A 172 10.08 -15.14 24.55
C LYS A 172 8.96 -16.17 24.55
N GLY A 173 9.30 -17.39 24.97
CA GLY A 173 8.34 -18.46 25.17
C GLY A 173 7.52 -18.79 23.91
N PRO A 174 6.18 -18.92 24.00
CA PRO A 174 5.32 -19.26 22.86
C PRO A 174 5.41 -18.29 21.68
N ALA A 175 5.70 -17.00 21.95
CA ALA A 175 5.75 -15.96 20.92
C ALA A 175 6.84 -16.19 19.87
N VAL A 176 7.96 -16.84 20.23
CA VAL A 176 9.05 -17.15 19.28
C VAL A 176 8.55 -18.12 18.20
N ASN A 177 7.89 -19.21 18.61
CA ASN A 177 7.35 -20.19 17.67
C ASN A 177 6.16 -19.62 16.89
N SER A 178 5.33 -18.78 17.52
CA SER A 178 4.24 -18.09 16.82
C SER A 178 4.77 -17.15 15.74
N PHE A 179 5.79 -16.34 16.06
CA PHE A 179 6.44 -15.45 15.10
C PHE A 179 7.07 -16.23 13.94
N ALA A 180 7.81 -17.31 14.23
CA ALA A 180 8.46 -18.07 13.19
C ALA A 180 7.47 -18.70 12.19
N LYS A 181 6.33 -19.22 12.68
CA LYS A 181 5.25 -19.70 11.82
C LYS A 181 4.62 -18.57 11.01
N PHE A 182 4.38 -17.43 11.64
CA PHE A 182 3.84 -16.23 11.01
C PHE A 182 4.76 -15.75 9.87
N ALA A 183 6.06 -15.56 10.13
CA ALA A 183 7.03 -15.08 9.16
C ALA A 183 7.17 -16.04 7.97
N ALA A 184 7.19 -17.35 8.23
CA ALA A 184 7.20 -18.35 7.16
C ALA A 184 5.92 -18.31 6.31
N ALA A 185 4.74 -18.10 6.91
CA ALA A 185 3.49 -17.97 6.19
C ALA A 185 3.43 -16.68 5.35
N MET A 186 3.87 -15.56 5.94
CA MET A 186 3.98 -14.27 5.25
C MET A 186 4.94 -14.35 4.06
N TYR A 187 6.10 -15.00 4.21
CA TYR A 187 7.06 -15.20 3.13
C TYR A 187 6.46 -16.03 1.97
N ARG A 188 5.76 -17.12 2.29
CA ARG A 188 5.06 -17.91 1.26
C ARG A 188 4.01 -17.09 0.52
N ALA A 189 3.25 -16.25 1.23
CA ALA A 189 2.29 -15.35 0.61
C ALA A 189 2.97 -14.36 -0.33
N TYR A 190 4.07 -13.73 0.10
CA TYR A 190 4.85 -12.79 -0.70
C TYR A 190 5.32 -13.40 -2.03
N GLU A 191 5.99 -14.56 -1.96
CA GLU A 191 6.51 -15.25 -3.13
C GLU A 191 5.41 -15.76 -4.06
N ALA A 192 4.37 -16.39 -3.50
CA ALA A 192 3.32 -17.01 -4.30
C ALA A 192 2.42 -16.01 -5.03
N THR A 193 2.40 -14.75 -4.58
CA THR A 193 1.53 -13.70 -5.13
C THR A 193 2.29 -12.66 -5.95
N ASP A 194 3.61 -12.82 -6.12
CA ASP A 194 4.49 -11.78 -6.70
C ASP A 194 4.26 -10.41 -6.03
N ALA A 195 4.15 -10.44 -4.70
CA ALA A 195 4.08 -9.21 -3.93
C ALA A 195 5.39 -8.44 -4.08
N SER A 196 5.33 -7.14 -4.30
CA SER A 196 6.50 -6.27 -4.22
C SER A 196 6.78 -5.85 -2.78
N ILE A 197 5.71 -5.67 -1.98
CA ILE A 197 5.78 -5.32 -0.55
C ILE A 197 4.69 -6.08 0.20
N VAL A 198 5.05 -6.66 1.35
CA VAL A 198 4.10 -7.03 2.41
C VAL A 198 4.57 -6.37 3.70
N GLU A 199 3.72 -5.55 4.30
CA GLU A 199 4.01 -4.83 5.53
C GLU A 199 2.91 -5.08 6.56
N ILE A 200 3.31 -5.44 7.78
CA ILE A 200 2.45 -5.68 8.92
C ILE A 200 2.80 -4.67 10.00
N ASN A 201 1.95 -3.66 10.16
CA ASN A 201 2.22 -2.56 11.08
C ASN A 201 0.94 -1.98 11.71
N PRO A 202 0.58 -2.35 12.95
CA PRO A 202 1.40 -3.14 13.86
C PRO A 202 1.25 -4.66 13.67
N LEU A 203 2.36 -5.36 13.86
CA LEU A 203 2.41 -6.78 14.21
C LEU A 203 2.20 -6.90 15.72
N VAL A 204 1.09 -7.47 16.14
CA VAL A 204 0.73 -7.56 17.56
C VAL A 204 1.23 -8.86 18.16
N VAL A 205 1.81 -8.76 19.36
CA VAL A 205 1.94 -9.89 20.28
C VAL A 205 0.83 -9.79 21.31
N THR A 206 -0.02 -10.81 21.39
CA THR A 206 -1.11 -10.85 22.37
C THR A 206 -0.59 -11.22 23.76
N LYS A 207 -1.39 -10.97 24.81
CA LYS A 207 -1.07 -11.41 26.17
C LYS A 207 -0.90 -12.93 26.31
N GLN A 208 -1.47 -13.70 25.37
CA GLN A 208 -1.36 -15.16 25.29
C GLN A 208 -0.10 -15.62 24.53
N GLY A 209 0.69 -14.68 23.98
CA GLY A 209 1.91 -14.98 23.23
C GLY A 209 1.66 -15.37 21.77
N GLU A 210 0.49 -15.03 21.21
CA GLU A 210 0.21 -15.20 19.80
C GLU A 210 0.67 -13.96 19.01
N VAL A 211 1.13 -14.19 17.78
CA VAL A 211 1.58 -13.14 16.86
C VAL A 211 0.53 -12.96 15.76
N VAL A 212 0.00 -11.74 15.62
CA VAL A 212 -1.16 -11.44 14.78
C VAL A 212 -0.92 -10.17 13.96
N ALA A 213 -1.30 -10.18 12.68
CA ALA A 213 -1.29 -9.01 11.82
C ALA A 213 -2.50 -8.11 12.09
N LEU A 214 -2.32 -7.10 12.96
CA LEU A 214 -3.41 -6.18 13.29
C LEU A 214 -3.71 -5.23 12.12
N ASP A 215 -2.70 -4.84 11.34
CA ASP A 215 -2.87 -4.13 10.08
C ASP A 215 -1.93 -4.73 9.04
N ALA A 216 -2.33 -4.71 7.78
CA ALA A 216 -1.59 -5.30 6.67
C ALA A 216 -1.70 -4.44 5.42
N LYS A 217 -0.55 -4.19 4.79
CA LYS A 217 -0.43 -3.52 3.51
C LYS A 217 0.27 -4.46 2.53
N MET A 218 -0.31 -4.62 1.34
CA MET A 218 0.27 -5.42 0.28
C MET A 218 0.28 -4.63 -1.02
N ASN A 219 1.44 -4.67 -1.69
CA ASN A 219 1.59 -4.22 -3.06
C ASN A 219 2.11 -5.39 -3.89
N PHE A 220 1.72 -5.43 -5.16
CA PHE A 220 2.12 -6.44 -6.13
C PHE A 220 2.99 -5.84 -7.23
N ASP A 221 3.84 -6.66 -7.84
CA ASP A 221 4.53 -6.30 -9.07
C ASP A 221 3.51 -6.24 -10.22
N ASP A 222 3.37 -5.06 -10.84
CA ASP A 222 2.47 -4.85 -11.98
C ASP A 222 2.86 -5.75 -13.17
N ASN A 223 4.14 -6.08 -13.31
CA ASN A 223 4.63 -6.95 -14.38
C ASN A 223 4.24 -8.41 -14.20
N ALA A 224 3.82 -8.83 -13.00
CA ALA A 224 3.41 -10.21 -12.73
C ALA A 224 1.88 -10.39 -12.81
N LEU A 225 1.09 -9.32 -12.95
CA LEU A 225 -0.37 -9.40 -12.91
C LEU A 225 -0.97 -10.28 -14.02
N PHE A 226 -0.29 -10.42 -15.16
CA PHE A 226 -0.76 -11.28 -16.26
C PHE A 226 -0.92 -12.75 -15.85
N ARG A 227 -0.19 -13.21 -14.82
CA ARG A 227 -0.29 -14.58 -14.27
C ARG A 227 -1.10 -14.68 -12.98
N HIS A 228 -1.61 -13.55 -12.46
CA HIS A 228 -2.41 -13.46 -11.23
C HIS A 228 -3.73 -12.74 -11.49
N LYS A 229 -4.65 -13.45 -12.15
CA LYS A 229 -5.96 -12.90 -12.51
C LYS A 229 -6.80 -12.59 -11.27
N ASP A 230 -6.76 -13.48 -10.28
CA ASP A 230 -7.40 -13.32 -8.98
C ASP A 230 -6.93 -12.05 -8.26
N ILE A 231 -5.64 -11.73 -8.31
CA ILE A 231 -5.09 -10.49 -7.74
C ILE A 231 -5.52 -9.29 -8.57
N SER A 232 -5.44 -9.38 -9.90
CA SER A 232 -5.82 -8.29 -10.82
C SER A 232 -7.27 -7.83 -10.62
N GLU A 233 -8.17 -8.75 -10.28
CA GLU A 233 -9.58 -8.48 -9.99
C GLU A 233 -9.80 -7.72 -8.67
N LEU A 234 -8.81 -7.67 -7.78
CA LEU A 234 -8.86 -6.91 -6.52
C LEU A 234 -8.64 -5.41 -6.71
N ARG A 235 -8.19 -4.98 -7.90
CA ARG A 235 -7.91 -3.58 -8.21
C ARG A 235 -9.12 -2.71 -7.90
N ASP A 236 -8.87 -1.60 -7.21
CA ASP A 236 -9.88 -0.59 -6.93
C ASP A 236 -9.60 0.71 -7.69
N PRO A 237 -10.29 0.98 -8.81
CA PRO A 237 -10.11 2.22 -9.57
C PRO A 237 -10.52 3.48 -8.79
N ASP A 238 -11.35 3.36 -7.75
CA ASP A 238 -11.75 4.51 -6.94
C ASP A 238 -10.61 5.11 -6.09
N GLU A 239 -9.49 4.41 -5.99
CA GLU A 239 -8.27 4.78 -5.26
C GLU A 239 -7.13 5.25 -6.17
N GLU A 240 -7.37 5.35 -7.48
CA GLU A 240 -6.40 5.82 -8.47
C GLU A 240 -6.84 7.16 -9.06
N ASP A 241 -5.88 8.02 -9.43
CA ASP A 241 -6.21 9.27 -10.14
C ASP A 241 -6.89 8.94 -11.49
N PRO A 242 -8.06 9.51 -11.80
CA PRO A 242 -8.76 9.26 -13.07
C PRO A 242 -7.90 9.51 -14.32
N ARG A 243 -6.94 10.44 -14.24
CA ARG A 243 -5.98 10.74 -15.31
C ARG A 243 -4.97 9.61 -15.50
N GLU A 244 -4.43 9.07 -14.40
CA GLU A 244 -3.56 7.88 -14.45
C GLU A 244 -4.30 6.66 -15.01
N GLN A 245 -5.58 6.50 -14.64
CA GLN A 245 -6.41 5.44 -15.20
C GLN A 245 -6.63 5.60 -16.71
N LEU A 246 -6.90 6.83 -17.16
CA LEU A 246 -7.05 7.13 -18.58
C LEU A 246 -5.75 6.86 -19.34
N ALA A 247 -4.61 7.29 -18.79
CA ALA A 247 -3.29 7.05 -19.37
C ALA A 247 -2.99 5.57 -19.57
N LYS A 248 -3.26 4.74 -18.55
CA LYS A 248 -3.09 3.27 -18.62
C LYS A 248 -3.88 2.62 -19.77
N ARG A 249 -5.07 3.15 -20.13
CA ARG A 249 -5.86 2.60 -21.26
C ARG A 249 -5.18 2.78 -22.61
N TYR A 250 -4.30 3.77 -22.72
CA TYR A 250 -3.53 4.07 -23.93
C TYR A 250 -2.08 3.61 -23.82
N ASP A 251 -1.74 2.79 -22.80
CA ASP A 251 -0.37 2.34 -22.56
C ASP A 251 0.61 3.53 -22.44
N LEU A 252 0.18 4.53 -21.65
CA LEU A 252 0.93 5.72 -21.29
C LEU A 252 1.27 5.68 -19.80
N ASN A 253 2.52 5.99 -19.47
CA ASN A 253 2.94 6.14 -18.07
C ASN A 253 2.78 7.60 -17.65
N TYR A 254 1.75 7.90 -16.87
CA TYR A 254 1.42 9.24 -16.41
C TYR A 254 1.44 9.28 -14.88
N ILE A 255 1.95 10.38 -14.31
CA ILE A 255 1.84 10.70 -12.89
C ILE A 255 1.53 12.19 -12.79
N ALA A 256 0.48 12.56 -12.06
CA ALA A 256 0.13 13.95 -11.84
C ALA A 256 1.05 14.62 -10.79
N LEU A 257 1.34 15.90 -10.98
CA LEU A 257 2.13 16.73 -10.06
C LEU A 257 1.45 18.09 -9.86
N ASP A 258 1.87 18.82 -8.82
CA ASP A 258 1.33 20.14 -8.49
C ASP A 258 2.09 21.27 -9.23
N GLY A 259 1.85 21.36 -10.54
CA GLY A 259 2.48 22.37 -11.40
C GLY A 259 1.59 22.88 -12.52
N ASN A 260 2.17 23.69 -13.41
CA ASN A 260 1.44 24.36 -14.50
C ASN A 260 2.05 24.15 -15.90
N ILE A 261 3.17 23.43 -16.01
CA ILE A 261 3.79 23.08 -17.29
C ILE A 261 3.63 21.59 -17.54
N GLY A 262 2.76 21.23 -18.47
CA GLY A 262 2.57 19.84 -18.89
C GLY A 262 3.79 19.33 -19.66
N CYS A 263 4.22 18.09 -19.41
CA CYS A 263 5.34 17.46 -20.10
C CYS A 263 4.84 16.28 -20.93
N MET A 264 5.34 16.12 -22.16
CA MET A 264 5.17 14.91 -22.97
C MET A 264 6.53 14.48 -23.52
N VAL A 265 6.98 13.29 -23.15
CA VAL A 265 8.36 12.84 -23.43
C VAL A 265 8.37 11.37 -23.80
N ASN A 266 9.31 10.93 -24.63
CA ASN A 266 9.56 9.52 -24.90
C ASN A 266 10.75 8.99 -24.09
N GLY A 267 10.49 8.03 -23.21
CA GLY A 267 11.46 7.40 -22.31
C GLY A 267 11.47 8.02 -20.91
N ALA A 268 11.26 7.18 -19.89
CA ALA A 268 11.17 7.59 -18.49
C ALA A 268 12.37 8.43 -18.00
N GLY A 269 13.60 8.07 -18.39
CA GLY A 269 14.80 8.83 -18.01
C GLY A 269 14.80 10.26 -18.55
N LEU A 270 14.41 10.44 -19.81
CA LEU A 270 14.29 11.76 -20.43
C LEU A 270 13.10 12.53 -19.85
N ALA A 271 12.00 11.85 -19.51
CA ALA A 271 10.84 12.47 -18.89
C ALA A 271 11.21 13.09 -17.53
N MET A 272 11.95 12.35 -16.69
CA MET A 272 12.48 12.87 -15.42
C MET A 272 13.42 14.07 -15.65
N ALA A 273 14.40 13.95 -16.56
CA ALA A 273 15.31 15.04 -16.87
C ALA A 273 14.60 16.31 -17.41
N THR A 274 13.50 16.13 -18.16
CA THR A 274 12.68 17.22 -18.69
C THR A 274 11.94 17.96 -17.58
N MET A 275 11.40 17.24 -16.59
CA MET A 275 10.80 17.88 -15.41
C MET A 275 11.85 18.62 -14.59
N ASP A 276 13.04 18.03 -14.41
CA ASP A 276 14.14 18.64 -13.65
C ASP A 276 14.63 19.93 -14.30
N ILE A 277 14.79 19.96 -15.63
CA ILE A 277 15.23 21.18 -16.34
C ILE A 277 14.16 22.28 -16.30
N ILE A 278 12.87 21.93 -16.38
CA ILE A 278 11.78 22.89 -16.18
C ILE A 278 11.88 23.50 -14.78
N LYS A 279 12.04 22.67 -13.76
CA LYS A 279 12.15 23.13 -12.37
C LYS A 279 13.39 23.99 -12.15
N SER A 280 14.53 23.58 -12.70
CA SER A 280 15.79 24.32 -12.64
C SER A 280 15.70 25.67 -13.35
N ALA A 281 14.86 25.81 -14.37
CA ALA A 281 14.60 27.06 -15.08
C ALA A 281 13.53 27.94 -14.40
N GLY A 282 13.02 27.53 -13.22
CA GLY A 282 12.03 28.28 -12.43
C GLY A 282 10.57 27.94 -12.76
N GLY A 283 10.31 26.97 -13.64
CA GLY A 283 8.97 26.45 -13.92
C GLY A 283 8.50 25.41 -12.91
N MET A 284 7.24 25.00 -13.03
CA MET A 284 6.64 23.95 -12.22
C MET A 284 6.07 22.84 -13.12
N PRO A 285 6.70 21.65 -13.21
CA PRO A 285 6.17 20.55 -14.00
C PRO A 285 4.83 20.08 -13.41
N ALA A 286 3.80 19.97 -14.25
CA ALA A 286 2.45 19.56 -13.87
C ALA A 286 2.25 18.04 -13.89
N ASN A 287 3.15 17.31 -14.55
CA ASN A 287 3.06 15.85 -14.65
C ASN A 287 4.39 15.24 -15.10
N PHE A 288 4.53 13.94 -14.82
CA PHE A 288 5.35 13.02 -15.58
C PHE A 288 4.49 12.37 -16.67
N LEU A 289 4.99 12.26 -17.90
CA LEU A 289 4.33 11.48 -18.97
C LEU A 289 5.37 10.91 -19.93
N ASP A 290 5.47 9.59 -19.94
CA ASP A 290 6.26 8.82 -20.91
C ASP A 290 5.33 8.15 -21.93
N VAL A 291 5.47 8.55 -23.20
CA VAL A 291 4.72 8.00 -24.35
C VAL A 291 5.36 6.77 -24.99
N GLY A 292 6.56 6.40 -24.54
CA GLY A 292 7.35 5.30 -25.08
C GLY A 292 8.09 5.63 -26.39
N GLY A 293 9.04 4.78 -26.78
CA GLY A 293 9.91 5.01 -27.95
C GLY A 293 9.24 4.84 -29.32
N GLY A 294 8.04 4.28 -29.37
CA GLY A 294 7.26 4.02 -30.59
C GLY A 294 5.87 4.63 -30.52
N ALA A 295 5.74 5.85 -29.99
CA ALA A 295 4.47 6.56 -29.95
C ALA A 295 3.93 6.78 -31.37
N ASP A 296 2.63 6.54 -31.56
CA ASP A 296 1.91 6.83 -32.80
C ASP A 296 1.01 8.06 -32.62
N GLU A 297 0.38 8.51 -33.71
CA GLU A 297 -0.55 9.66 -33.70
C GLU A 297 -1.66 9.50 -32.64
N ALA A 298 -2.16 8.27 -32.44
CA ALA A 298 -3.20 7.97 -31.49
C ALA A 298 -2.73 8.15 -30.03
N LYS A 299 -1.55 7.62 -29.68
CA LYS A 299 -0.93 7.80 -28.36
C LYS A 299 -0.62 9.27 -28.09
N VAL A 300 -0.07 9.99 -29.06
CA VAL A 300 0.22 11.43 -28.93
C VAL A 300 -1.08 12.24 -28.74
N THR A 301 -2.13 11.93 -29.49
CA THR A 301 -3.44 12.56 -29.34
C THR A 301 -4.05 12.31 -27.95
N ALA A 302 -3.97 11.07 -27.46
CA ALA A 302 -4.44 10.72 -26.12
C ALA A 302 -3.63 11.45 -25.03
N ALA A 303 -2.31 11.54 -25.20
CA ALA A 303 -1.41 12.27 -24.32
C ALA A 303 -1.77 13.76 -24.25
N PHE A 304 -2.04 14.42 -25.38
CA PHE A 304 -2.51 15.82 -25.37
C PHE A 304 -3.86 15.99 -24.68
N LYS A 305 -4.84 15.13 -24.96
CA LYS A 305 -6.15 15.17 -24.28
C LYS A 305 -5.99 15.03 -22.77
N LEU A 306 -5.07 14.19 -22.32
CA LEU A 306 -4.76 14.00 -20.91
C LEU A 306 -4.16 15.27 -20.28
N LEU A 307 -3.14 15.84 -20.91
CA LEU A 307 -2.48 17.05 -20.42
C LEU A 307 -3.44 18.23 -20.32
N LEU A 308 -4.25 18.44 -21.36
CA LEU A 308 -5.20 19.56 -21.43
C LEU A 308 -6.46 19.35 -20.58
N SER A 309 -6.65 18.15 -20.00
CA SER A 309 -7.74 17.91 -19.04
C SER A 309 -7.45 18.49 -17.65
N ASP A 310 -6.18 18.78 -17.35
CA ASP A 310 -5.79 19.43 -16.11
C ASP A 310 -5.93 20.96 -16.25
N PRO A 311 -6.86 21.60 -15.51
CA PRO A 311 -7.07 23.04 -15.59
C PRO A 311 -5.88 23.87 -15.08
N GLN A 312 -4.91 23.27 -14.39
CA GLN A 312 -3.70 23.95 -13.93
C GLN A 312 -2.66 24.12 -15.04
N VAL A 313 -2.74 23.32 -16.11
CA VAL A 313 -1.77 23.35 -17.21
C VAL A 313 -1.96 24.62 -18.05
N GLN A 314 -0.91 25.45 -18.09
CA GLN A 314 -0.87 26.72 -18.82
C GLN A 314 0.05 26.66 -20.05
N ALA A 315 0.99 25.73 -20.08
CA ALA A 315 1.89 25.48 -21.20
C ALA A 315 2.20 23.99 -21.28
N VAL A 316 2.57 23.51 -22.47
CA VAL A 316 3.01 22.12 -22.68
C VAL A 316 4.39 22.13 -23.32
N LEU A 317 5.34 21.41 -22.73
CA LEU A 317 6.64 21.10 -23.32
C LEU A 317 6.61 19.67 -23.88
N VAL A 318 6.73 19.56 -25.20
CA VAL A 318 6.93 18.29 -25.89
C VAL A 318 8.42 18.13 -26.14
N ASN A 319 9.02 17.09 -25.56
CA ASN A 319 10.43 16.77 -25.72
C ASN A 319 10.58 15.35 -26.24
N ILE A 320 10.69 15.20 -27.55
CA ILE A 320 10.84 13.90 -28.20
C ILE A 320 12.24 13.79 -28.77
N PHE A 321 13.00 12.81 -28.28
CA PHE A 321 14.29 12.46 -28.85
C PHE A 321 14.10 11.38 -29.93
N GLY A 322 14.48 11.68 -31.16
CA GLY A 322 14.32 10.80 -32.31
C GLY A 322 14.98 9.44 -32.11
N GLY A 323 14.24 8.38 -32.42
CA GLY A 323 14.68 6.98 -32.30
C GLY A 323 14.11 6.16 -33.44
N ILE A 324 13.14 5.30 -33.14
CA ILE A 324 12.42 4.49 -34.15
C ILE A 324 11.38 5.34 -34.91
N MET A 325 10.79 6.34 -34.23
CA MET A 325 9.82 7.27 -34.80
C MET A 325 10.53 8.37 -35.61
N ARG A 326 10.03 8.67 -36.81
CA ARG A 326 10.49 9.81 -37.61
C ARG A 326 9.86 11.10 -37.09
N CYS A 327 10.62 12.20 -37.06
CA CYS A 327 10.13 13.48 -36.55
C CYS A 327 9.10 14.18 -37.45
N ASP A 328 8.91 13.73 -38.69
CA ASP A 328 7.92 14.27 -39.63
C ASP A 328 6.55 13.58 -39.57
N ILE A 329 6.38 12.63 -38.63
CA ILE A 329 5.08 12.08 -38.21
C ILE A 329 4.45 13.06 -37.22
#